data_AF-A0A9W4K408-F1
#
_entry.id   AF-A0A9W4K408-F1
#
_cell.length_a   1.000
_cell.length_b   1.000
_cell.length_c   1.000
_cell.angle_alpha   90.00
_cell.angle_beta   90.00
_cell.angle_gamma   90.00
#
_symmetry.space_group_name_H-M   'P 1'
#
loop_
_entity.id
_entity.type
_entity.pdbx_description
1 polymer ?
#
loop_
_entity_poly.entity_id
_entity_poly.type
_entity_poly.pdbx_seq_one_letter_code
_entity_poly.pdbx_strand_id
1 'polypeptide(L)'
;MMADEPTVLRKDQLEISLVEEKKLIKEGTIKDDNPLDLSEPFRELCNACRQGDLKVCQEKISEGVNVNARDPYDYTPLILASLCGHYETAQLLLESGALCERDTFQGERCLYNALNDRIRNLLLEYDYSKSTDPLQPLAAHITSLLVRETPVTADIVVTASEQSLHLHKFILAARSPYFLAKLAAAPESATWKLPNTIPPEAFGAAIKYLYLGEAPRDLRSGPGTGFTESETFAGVDRISKYLDIPSLPESILESGDRRRARQRRNDEISKGRDQMDQWFQKNVLGNRIVVETSKVNDVQWNRINPIFADVLLRADELPEEEEEDIAGNGAPTEGPKSTIFPCHRAMLLRSEFFQTMFSSTFREAYVKDQLTIIDVDCSPEVLEIILTFLYTERADFPLEIAVDVLFAADMLFIEKLKTKAAVVISTLGSAGMSQAEAAKTRGTTDEDDIDIYSIVKAAWLTRVQRLEEFAARYLAYRLEAHIDTPEFAELIQESASRIKARQETDSIEMLDDIRFYLGERFRLRFDEAGLDEMMEEGEQSDNSEAEEEQDVDTNLAEGVAALEVSKETSDHQPQQSQEQGPEIRALDGALVVDEFSEDAMNYEILLEKLDDLLERLNLEA
;
A
#
# COMPACT_ATOMS: atom_id res chain seq x y z
N MET A 1 30.75 19.40 13.16
CA MET A 1 31.25 18.32 12.28
C MET A 1 32.26 17.49 13.06
N MET A 2 31.74 16.47 13.76
CA MET A 2 32.44 15.25 14.16
C MET A 2 31.41 14.17 13.87
N ALA A 3 31.73 13.25 12.95
CA ALA A 3 30.92 12.07 12.74
C ALA A 3 31.04 11.23 14.02
N ASP A 4 29.93 10.93 14.68
CA ASP A 4 29.88 9.91 15.72
C ASP A 4 30.42 8.61 15.10
N GLU A 5 31.58 8.15 15.55
CA GLU A 5 31.98 6.75 15.33
C GLU A 5 30.92 5.88 16.02
N PRO A 6 30.41 4.81 15.39
CA PRO A 6 29.49 3.90 16.05
C PRO A 6 30.23 3.27 17.22
N THR A 7 29.89 3.71 18.43
CA THR A 7 30.45 3.18 19.67
C THR A 7 29.81 1.83 19.90
N VAL A 8 30.46 0.78 19.40
CA VAL A 8 30.05 -0.61 19.65
C VAL A 8 30.05 -0.84 21.16
N LEU A 9 28.86 -0.94 21.75
CA LEU A 9 28.68 -1.13 23.18
C LEU A 9 29.17 -2.52 23.58
N ARG A 10 29.87 -2.60 24.71
CA ARG A 10 30.26 -3.90 25.29
C ARG A 10 29.01 -4.60 25.84
N LYS A 11 29.06 -5.93 25.96
CA LYS A 11 27.93 -6.77 26.43
C LYS A 11 27.31 -6.26 27.74
N ASP A 12 28.13 -5.89 28.71
CA ASP A 12 27.71 -5.33 29.99
C ASP A 12 26.97 -4.00 29.84
N GLN A 13 27.42 -3.14 28.91
CA GLN A 13 26.78 -1.86 28.62
C GLN A 13 25.45 -2.06 27.88
N LEU A 14 25.37 -3.05 26.99
CA LEU A 14 24.12 -3.44 26.32
C LEU A 14 23.09 -3.98 27.32
N GLU A 15 23.51 -4.85 28.24
CA GLU A 15 22.61 -5.39 29.28
C GLU A 15 22.07 -4.29 30.21
N ILE A 16 22.92 -3.32 30.61
CA ILE A 16 22.49 -2.16 31.40
C ILE A 16 21.52 -1.29 30.60
N SER A 17 21.85 -0.98 29.34
CA SER A 17 20.98 -0.21 28.44
C SER A 17 19.60 -0.86 28.28
N LEU A 18 19.56 -2.18 28.07
CA LEU A 18 18.31 -2.95 27.94
C LEU A 18 17.47 -2.94 29.23
N VAL A 19 18.11 -2.95 30.41
CA VAL A 19 17.40 -2.87 31.70
C VAL A 19 16.82 -1.47 31.90
N GLU A 20 17.58 -0.43 31.59
CA GLU A 20 17.11 0.96 31.63
C GLU A 20 15.96 1.18 30.63
N GLU A 21 16.09 0.67 29.42
CA GLU A 21 15.06 0.71 28.39
C GLU A 21 13.77 0.01 28.84
N LYS A 22 13.86 -1.23 29.34
CA LYS A 22 12.70 -1.97 29.88
C LYS A 22 12.02 -1.21 31.01
N LYS A 23 12.79 -0.51 31.84
CA LYS A 23 12.25 0.33 32.91
C LYS A 23 11.49 1.53 32.33
N LEU A 24 12.06 2.22 31.34
CA LEU A 24 11.43 3.37 30.68
C LEU A 24 10.16 2.99 29.90
N ILE A 25 10.14 1.82 29.28
CA ILE A 25 8.95 1.23 28.65
C ILE A 25 7.88 0.92 29.71
N LYS A 26 8.25 0.29 30.84
CA LYS A 26 7.33 -0.02 31.93
C LYS A 26 6.74 1.24 32.58
N GLU A 27 7.51 2.33 32.61
CA GLU A 27 7.07 3.65 33.06
C GLU A 27 6.24 4.39 32.00
N GLY A 28 6.09 3.84 30.79
CA GLY A 28 5.32 4.43 29.68
C GLY A 28 5.99 5.63 29.01
N THR A 29 7.28 5.87 29.28
CA THR A 29 8.02 7.03 28.78
C THR A 29 8.50 6.83 27.33
N ILE A 30 8.71 5.58 26.92
CA ILE A 30 9.05 5.18 25.55
C ILE A 30 8.09 4.05 25.15
N LYS A 31 7.61 4.04 23.91
CA LYS A 31 6.88 2.91 23.36
C LYS A 31 7.83 1.73 23.18
N ASP A 32 7.36 0.54 23.54
CA ASP A 32 8.04 -0.68 23.11
C ASP A 32 7.89 -0.76 21.59
N ASP A 33 9.01 -0.73 20.88
CA ASP A 33 9.01 -0.84 19.42
C ASP A 33 8.68 -2.29 19.02
N ASN A 34 8.94 -3.25 19.92
CA ASN A 34 8.67 -4.66 19.72
C ASN A 34 7.89 -5.24 20.91
N PRO A 35 6.63 -4.79 21.13
CA PRO A 35 5.82 -5.27 22.24
C PRO A 35 5.55 -6.77 22.10
N LEU A 36 5.49 -7.48 23.23
CA LEU A 36 5.01 -8.86 23.22
C LEU A 36 3.52 -8.87 22.88
N ASP A 37 3.16 -9.52 21.78
CA ASP A 37 1.77 -9.72 21.39
C ASP A 37 1.43 -11.21 21.42
N LEU A 38 0.35 -11.53 22.13
CA LEU A 38 -0.14 -12.89 22.35
C LEU A 38 -1.55 -13.07 21.76
N SER A 39 -2.06 -12.07 21.04
CA SER A 39 -3.36 -12.11 20.40
C SER A 39 -3.37 -13.17 19.28
N GLU A 40 -4.53 -13.81 19.08
CA GLU A 40 -4.68 -14.78 17.99
C GLU A 40 -4.38 -14.17 16.60
N PRO A 41 -4.83 -12.94 16.26
CA PRO A 41 -4.47 -12.32 14.99
C PRO A 41 -2.96 -12.15 14.78
N PHE A 42 -2.22 -11.82 15.84
CA PHE A 42 -0.76 -11.74 15.74
C PHE A 42 -0.09 -13.12 15.61
N ARG A 43 -0.61 -14.15 16.28
CA ARG A 43 -0.11 -15.52 16.12
C ARG A 43 -0.37 -16.06 14.71
N GLU A 44 -1.52 -15.73 14.14
CA GLU A 44 -1.87 -16.01 12.75
C GLU A 44 -0.87 -15.32 11.81
N LEU A 45 -0.59 -14.02 12.01
CA LEU A 45 0.45 -13.30 11.26
C LEU A 45 1.82 -13.98 11.38
N CYS A 46 2.26 -14.34 12.58
CA CYS A 46 3.55 -15.03 12.77
C CYS A 46 3.62 -16.38 12.07
N ASN A 47 2.53 -17.16 12.10
CA ASN A 47 2.48 -18.45 11.40
C ASN A 47 2.51 -18.26 9.89
N ALA A 48 1.77 -17.27 9.38
CA ALA A 48 1.78 -16.88 7.99
C ALA A 48 3.19 -16.49 7.53
N CYS A 49 3.91 -15.68 8.32
CA CYS A 49 5.30 -15.32 8.02
C CYS A 49 6.26 -16.50 8.01
N ARG A 50 6.01 -17.56 8.79
CA ARG A 50 6.83 -18.80 8.75
C ARG A 50 6.55 -19.63 7.51
N GLN A 51 5.30 -19.64 7.07
CA GLN A 51 4.84 -20.41 5.91
C GLN A 51 5.05 -19.66 4.59
N GLY A 52 5.30 -18.35 4.63
CA GLY A 52 5.35 -17.50 3.45
C GLY A 52 3.97 -17.15 2.92
N ASP A 53 2.93 -17.30 3.75
CA ASP A 53 1.55 -16.99 3.39
C ASP A 53 1.35 -15.48 3.36
N LEU A 54 1.62 -14.90 2.20
CA LEU A 54 1.51 -13.47 1.94
C LEU A 54 0.09 -12.93 2.20
N LYS A 55 -0.94 -13.76 1.97
CA LYS A 55 -2.36 -13.39 2.08
C LYS A 55 -2.73 -13.17 3.55
N VAL A 56 -2.50 -14.18 4.39
CA VAL A 56 -2.78 -14.05 5.83
C VAL A 56 -1.89 -12.96 6.43
N CYS A 57 -0.66 -12.77 5.92
CA CYS A 57 0.15 -11.64 6.33
C CYS A 57 -0.55 -10.29 6.05
N GLN A 58 -1.04 -10.08 4.83
CA GLN A 58 -1.71 -8.83 4.44
C GLN A 58 -3.04 -8.60 5.16
N GLU A 59 -3.87 -9.64 5.32
CA GLU A 59 -5.13 -9.57 6.05
C GLU A 59 -4.90 -9.15 7.50
N LYS A 60 -3.94 -9.79 8.18
CA LYS A 60 -3.62 -9.43 9.56
C LYS A 60 -3.03 -8.02 9.64
N ILE A 61 -2.20 -7.62 8.67
CA ILE A 61 -1.66 -6.26 8.60
C ILE A 61 -2.79 -5.23 8.38
N SER A 62 -3.75 -5.51 7.51
CA SER A 62 -4.88 -4.60 7.22
C SER A 62 -5.88 -4.53 8.37
N GLU A 63 -6.04 -5.61 9.15
CA GLU A 63 -6.74 -5.62 10.45
C GLU A 63 -6.05 -4.74 11.51
N GLY A 64 -4.86 -4.21 11.19
CA GLY A 64 -4.09 -3.32 12.06
C GLY A 64 -3.20 -4.05 13.06
N VAL A 65 -2.87 -5.33 12.81
CA VAL A 65 -1.90 -6.06 13.63
C VAL A 65 -0.54 -5.38 13.57
N ASN A 66 0.10 -5.25 14.73
CA ASN A 66 1.40 -4.59 14.82
C ASN A 66 2.50 -5.48 14.23
N VAL A 67 2.96 -5.13 13.02
CA VAL A 67 4.05 -5.83 12.30
C VAL A 67 5.39 -5.86 13.04
N ASN A 68 5.57 -4.99 14.03
CA ASN A 68 6.78 -4.89 14.83
C ASN A 68 6.67 -5.60 16.17
N ALA A 69 5.49 -6.11 16.54
CA ALA A 69 5.36 -6.91 17.75
C ALA A 69 6.20 -8.20 17.68
N ARG A 70 6.50 -8.78 18.84
CA ARG A 70 7.25 -10.02 18.97
C ARG A 70 6.41 -11.13 19.58
N ASP A 71 6.70 -12.34 19.15
CA ASP A 71 6.13 -13.56 19.69
C ASP A 71 6.78 -13.96 21.05
N PRO A 72 6.31 -15.04 21.72
CA PRO A 72 6.89 -15.52 22.98
C PRO A 72 8.39 -15.89 22.91
N TYR A 73 8.95 -16.03 21.72
CA TYR A 73 10.34 -16.40 21.45
C TYR A 73 11.18 -15.20 21.00
N ASP A 74 10.66 -13.98 21.21
CA ASP A 74 11.27 -12.72 20.81
C ASP A 74 11.46 -12.58 19.28
N TYR A 75 10.70 -13.29 18.47
CA TYR A 75 10.71 -13.13 17.01
C TYR A 75 9.63 -12.17 16.55
N THR A 76 10.02 -11.14 15.80
CA THR A 76 9.09 -10.31 15.03
C THR A 76 8.69 -11.04 13.74
N PRO A 77 7.52 -10.74 13.15
CA PRO A 77 7.12 -11.23 11.83
C PRO A 77 8.24 -11.17 10.76
N LEU A 78 8.99 -10.06 10.71
CA LEU A 78 10.07 -9.88 9.74
C LEU A 78 11.24 -10.86 9.93
N ILE A 79 11.61 -11.14 11.19
CA ILE A 79 12.65 -12.13 11.49
C ILE A 79 12.15 -13.53 11.11
N LEU A 80 10.87 -13.86 11.31
CA LEU A 80 10.31 -15.14 10.91
C LEU A 80 10.34 -15.33 9.39
N ALA A 81 9.90 -14.33 8.62
CA ALA A 81 9.95 -14.37 7.17
C ALA A 81 11.40 -14.47 6.65
N SER A 82 12.33 -13.72 7.24
CA SER A 82 13.75 -13.74 6.88
C SER A 82 14.41 -15.09 7.18
N LEU A 83 14.07 -15.69 8.33
CA LEU A 83 14.56 -17.00 8.78
C LEU A 83 14.06 -18.13 7.90
N CYS A 84 12.80 -18.06 7.48
CA CYS A 84 12.16 -19.08 6.65
C CYS A 84 12.42 -18.89 5.15
N GLY A 85 13.06 -17.80 4.72
CA GLY A 85 13.46 -17.60 3.33
C GLY A 85 12.41 -16.96 2.42
N HIS A 86 11.36 -16.37 3.00
CA HIS A 86 10.23 -15.83 2.26
C HIS A 86 10.47 -14.38 1.86
N TYR A 87 11.12 -14.17 0.72
CA TYR A 87 11.54 -12.85 0.23
C TYR A 87 10.36 -11.88 0.09
N GLU A 88 9.29 -12.31 -0.56
CA GLU A 88 8.10 -11.51 -0.86
C GLU A 88 7.37 -11.11 0.42
N THR A 89 7.33 -12.01 1.41
CA THR A 89 6.77 -11.73 2.73
C THR A 89 7.65 -10.75 3.52
N ALA A 90 8.97 -10.89 3.45
CA ALA A 90 9.89 -9.94 4.08
C ALA A 90 9.77 -8.54 3.44
N GLN A 91 9.67 -8.47 2.12
CA GLN A 91 9.46 -7.22 1.38
C GLN A 91 8.14 -6.56 1.78
N LEU A 92 7.03 -7.31 1.79
CA LEU A 92 5.73 -6.82 2.24
C LEU A 92 5.80 -6.23 3.65
N LEU A 93 6.44 -6.94 4.58
CA LEU A 93 6.56 -6.47 5.97
C LEU A 93 7.34 -5.16 6.04
N LEU A 94 8.45 -5.05 5.30
CA LEU A 94 9.24 -3.81 5.20
C LEU A 94 8.42 -2.65 4.63
N GLU A 95 7.70 -2.88 3.53
CA GLU A 95 6.78 -1.90 2.92
C GLU A 95 5.63 -1.51 3.86
N SER A 96 5.21 -2.43 4.72
CA SER A 96 4.19 -2.23 5.76
C SER A 96 4.74 -1.59 7.04
N GLY A 97 6.01 -1.17 7.05
CA GLY A 97 6.63 -0.45 8.15
C GLY A 97 7.31 -1.32 9.21
N ALA A 98 7.71 -2.55 8.86
CA ALA A 98 8.53 -3.38 9.73
C ALA A 98 9.91 -2.74 9.99
N LEU A 99 10.37 -2.79 11.24
CA LEU A 99 11.59 -2.16 11.70
C LEU A 99 12.78 -3.09 11.45
N CYS A 100 13.67 -2.69 10.53
CA CYS A 100 14.98 -3.33 10.31
C CYS A 100 16.10 -2.33 10.60
N GLU A 101 16.26 -1.94 11.87
CA GLU A 101 17.28 -0.98 12.29
C GLU A 101 18.64 -1.65 12.47
N ARG A 102 19.63 -1.21 11.69
CA ARG A 102 21.04 -1.58 11.90
C ARG A 102 21.50 -1.19 13.29
N ASP A 103 22.42 -1.96 13.87
CA ASP A 103 22.96 -1.73 15.22
C ASP A 103 21.93 -1.87 16.37
N THR A 104 20.73 -2.40 16.10
CA THR A 104 19.77 -2.80 17.14
C THR A 104 19.78 -4.31 17.36
N PHE A 105 19.41 -4.74 18.56
CA PHE A 105 19.32 -6.17 18.87
C PHE A 105 18.40 -6.94 17.92
N GLN A 106 17.29 -6.31 17.46
CA GLN A 106 16.35 -6.96 16.54
C GLN A 106 16.80 -6.91 15.08
N GLY A 107 17.35 -5.78 14.60
CA GLY A 107 17.83 -5.68 13.22
C GLY A 107 19.04 -6.58 12.95
N GLU A 108 19.98 -6.67 13.89
CA GLU A 108 21.11 -7.61 13.81
C GLU A 108 20.63 -9.07 13.76
N ARG A 109 19.59 -9.41 14.53
CA ARG A 109 18.97 -10.75 14.47
C ARG A 109 18.28 -10.99 13.13
N CYS A 110 17.63 -9.99 12.57
CA CYS A 110 17.00 -10.11 11.26
C CYS A 110 18.03 -10.39 10.16
N LEU A 111 19.14 -9.65 10.15
CA LEU A 111 20.26 -9.83 9.20
C LEU A 111 20.97 -11.17 9.39
N TYR A 112 21.22 -11.57 10.65
CA TYR A 112 21.85 -12.84 10.97
C TYR A 112 20.99 -14.04 10.55
N ASN A 113 19.68 -13.95 10.71
CA ASN A 113 18.74 -15.02 10.37
C ASN A 113 18.30 -15.00 8.90
N ALA A 114 18.81 -14.10 8.04
CA ALA A 114 18.46 -14.14 6.62
C ALA A 114 18.90 -15.47 5.98
N LEU A 115 17.94 -16.24 5.44
CA LEU A 115 18.20 -17.57 4.87
C LEU A 115 19.15 -17.51 3.66
N ASN A 116 19.04 -16.47 2.83
CA ASN A 116 19.82 -16.30 1.61
C ASN A 116 20.31 -14.85 1.41
N ASP A 117 21.28 -14.67 0.51
CA ASP A 117 21.88 -13.36 0.23
C ASP A 117 20.88 -12.39 -0.43
N ARG A 118 19.86 -12.90 -1.13
CA ARG A 118 18.80 -12.08 -1.72
C ARG A 118 18.01 -11.32 -0.64
N ILE A 119 17.59 -12.00 0.43
CA ILE A 119 16.92 -11.40 1.59
C ILE A 119 17.88 -10.51 2.37
N ARG A 120 19.13 -10.94 2.57
CA ARG A 120 20.13 -10.11 3.25
C ARG A 120 20.34 -8.78 2.51
N ASN A 121 20.45 -8.82 1.18
CA ASN A 121 20.60 -7.62 0.36
C ASN A 121 19.36 -6.74 0.43
N LEU A 122 18.14 -7.30 0.43
CA LEU A 122 16.91 -6.55 0.66
C LEU A 122 16.93 -5.80 2.02
N LEU A 123 17.27 -6.51 3.10
CA LEU A 123 17.36 -5.93 4.45
C LEU A 123 18.46 -4.87 4.55
N LEU A 124 19.57 -5.03 3.82
CA LEU A 124 20.65 -4.05 3.75
C LEU A 124 20.27 -2.85 2.87
N GLU A 125 19.56 -3.04 1.76
CA GLU A 125 19.12 -1.95 0.89
C GLU A 125 18.06 -1.08 1.58
N TYR A 126 17.24 -1.68 2.44
CA TYR A 126 16.25 -0.99 3.26
C TYR A 126 16.92 -0.14 4.35
N ASP A 127 17.34 1.07 3.97
CA ASP A 127 17.78 2.07 4.94
C ASP A 127 16.58 2.59 5.74
N TYR A 128 16.52 2.19 7.00
CA TYR A 128 15.49 2.60 7.96
C TYR A 128 15.38 4.13 8.14
N SER A 129 16.40 4.92 7.78
CA SER A 129 16.24 6.39 7.68
C SER A 129 15.09 6.81 6.73
N LYS A 130 14.64 5.87 5.89
CA LYS A 130 13.52 5.96 4.96
C LYS A 130 12.38 4.97 5.26
N SER A 131 12.26 4.40 6.47
CA SER A 131 10.97 3.86 6.92
C SER A 131 10.02 5.05 6.97
N THR A 132 9.32 5.28 5.85
CA THR A 132 8.45 6.42 5.70
C THR A 132 7.28 6.17 6.62
N ASP A 133 7.21 6.95 7.70
CA ASP A 133 5.95 7.15 8.41
C ASP A 133 4.85 7.25 7.34
N PRO A 134 3.81 6.40 7.36
CA PRO A 134 2.78 6.40 6.34
C PRO A 134 2.15 7.79 6.18
N LEU A 135 2.19 8.63 7.21
CA LEU A 135 1.69 10.00 7.22
C LEU A 135 2.71 11.05 6.74
N GLN A 136 3.96 10.66 6.50
CA GLN A 136 4.99 11.58 6.01
C GLN A 136 4.62 12.26 4.68
N PRO A 137 3.98 11.60 3.68
CA PRO A 137 3.51 12.28 2.48
C PRO A 137 2.48 13.38 2.76
N LEU A 138 1.53 13.12 3.67
CA LEU A 138 0.55 14.11 4.12
C LEU A 138 1.25 15.28 4.82
N ALA A 139 2.15 14.99 5.76
CA ALA A 139 2.92 16.00 6.48
C ALA A 139 3.80 16.85 5.55
N ALA A 140 4.45 16.21 4.57
CA ALA A 140 5.27 16.87 3.56
C ALA A 140 4.43 17.78 2.66
N HIS A 141 3.27 17.32 2.20
CA HIS A 141 2.35 18.15 1.43
C HIS A 141 1.89 19.37 2.23
N ILE A 142 1.37 19.18 3.44
CA ILE A 142 0.90 20.27 4.28
C ILE A 142 2.04 21.26 4.55
N THR A 143 3.23 20.78 4.91
CA THR A 143 4.40 21.65 5.14
C THR A 143 4.78 22.44 3.87
N SER A 144 4.70 21.81 2.69
CA SER A 144 5.05 22.46 1.41
C SER A 144 4.17 23.68 1.10
N LEU A 145 2.94 23.71 1.63
CA LEU A 145 2.02 24.83 1.46
C LEU A 145 2.53 26.15 2.07
N LEU A 146 3.50 26.10 3.00
CA LEU A 146 4.12 27.31 3.57
C LEU A 146 5.02 28.06 2.58
N VAL A 147 5.54 27.37 1.57
CA VAL A 147 6.54 27.89 0.62
C VAL A 147 5.99 27.89 -0.82
N ARG A 148 4.89 27.19 -1.07
CA ARG A 148 4.29 27.08 -2.40
C ARG A 148 3.79 28.45 -2.89
N GLU A 149 4.35 28.91 -4.00
CA GLU A 149 3.95 30.17 -4.65
C GLU A 149 2.80 29.96 -5.64
N THR A 150 2.77 28.80 -6.32
CA THR A 150 1.77 28.50 -7.35
C THR A 150 1.21 27.07 -7.18
N PRO A 151 -0.11 26.88 -7.32
CA PRO A 151 -1.14 27.93 -7.34
C PRO A 151 -1.33 28.56 -5.95
N VAL A 152 -1.73 29.83 -5.91
CA VAL A 152 -1.97 30.54 -4.65
C VAL A 152 -3.22 30.00 -3.98
N THR A 153 -3.05 29.39 -2.81
CA THR A 153 -4.13 28.76 -2.02
C THR A 153 -4.31 29.36 -0.63
N ALA A 154 -3.38 30.21 -0.19
CA ALA A 154 -3.47 30.91 1.09
C ALA A 154 -4.63 31.92 1.12
N ASP A 155 -5.36 31.95 2.22
CA ASP A 155 -6.59 32.73 2.42
C ASP A 155 -6.53 33.64 3.66
N ILE A 156 -5.41 33.63 4.39
CA ILE A 156 -5.15 34.52 5.53
C ILE A 156 -3.68 34.90 5.65
N VAL A 157 -3.40 36.15 6.03
CA VAL A 157 -2.04 36.61 6.38
C VAL A 157 -1.94 36.78 7.89
N VAL A 158 -1.02 36.06 8.53
CA VAL A 158 -0.76 36.20 9.97
C VAL A 158 0.56 36.91 10.19
N THR A 159 0.53 38.00 10.97
CA THR A 159 1.68 38.86 11.25
C THR A 159 2.08 38.77 12.71
N ALA A 160 3.36 38.54 12.98
CA ALA A 160 3.99 38.64 14.29
C ALA A 160 5.17 39.62 14.21
N SER A 161 5.10 40.73 14.94
CA SER A 161 6.07 41.83 14.85
C SER A 161 6.22 42.29 13.39
N GLU A 162 7.40 42.15 12.78
CA GLU A 162 7.67 42.53 11.38
C GLU A 162 7.53 41.37 10.38
N GLN A 163 7.29 40.14 10.85
CA GLN A 163 7.18 38.96 9.99
C GLN A 163 5.71 38.67 9.66
N SER A 164 5.40 38.52 8.37
CA SER A 164 4.07 38.11 7.89
C SER A 164 4.17 36.80 7.10
N LEU A 165 3.24 35.88 7.33
CA LEU A 165 3.15 34.60 6.62
C LEU A 165 1.77 34.44 5.98
N HIS A 166 1.74 33.92 4.76
CA HIS A 166 0.53 33.52 4.04
C HIS A 166 0.15 32.10 4.45
N LEU A 167 -1.05 31.93 5.03
CA LEU A 167 -1.49 30.70 5.68
C LEU A 167 -2.90 30.30 5.23
N HIS A 168 -3.40 29.17 5.77
CA HIS A 168 -4.69 28.57 5.44
C HIS A 168 -5.60 28.53 6.67
N LYS A 169 -6.77 29.16 6.60
CA LYS A 169 -7.74 29.22 7.71
C LYS A 169 -8.16 27.85 8.18
N PHE A 170 -8.43 26.91 7.27
CA PHE A 170 -8.88 25.57 7.63
C PHE A 170 -7.80 24.80 8.41
N ILE A 171 -6.52 24.89 8.03
CA ILE A 171 -5.40 24.25 8.76
C ILE A 171 -5.26 24.86 10.15
N LEU A 172 -5.30 26.19 10.24
CA LEU A 172 -5.22 26.89 11.53
C LEU A 172 -6.40 26.53 12.43
N ALA A 173 -7.62 26.49 11.89
CA ALA A 173 -8.83 26.13 12.63
C ALA A 173 -8.84 24.65 13.05
N ALA A 174 -8.32 23.73 12.24
CA ALA A 174 -8.22 22.32 12.60
C ALA A 174 -7.19 22.07 13.70
N ARG A 175 -6.05 22.77 13.66
CA ARG A 175 -4.88 22.49 14.50
C ARG A 175 -4.74 23.40 15.72
N SER A 176 -5.53 24.47 15.82
CA SER A 176 -5.52 25.41 16.94
C SER A 176 -6.94 25.78 17.40
N PRO A 177 -7.35 25.38 18.62
CA PRO A 177 -8.63 25.79 19.20
C PRO A 177 -8.84 27.31 19.25
N TYR A 178 -7.74 28.06 19.47
CA TYR A 178 -7.77 29.52 19.41
C TYR A 178 -8.21 30.03 18.03
N PHE A 179 -7.57 29.55 16.95
CA PHE A 179 -7.93 29.98 15.60
C PHE A 179 -9.31 29.49 15.19
N LEU A 180 -9.72 28.29 15.60
CA LEU A 180 -11.08 27.79 15.39
C LEU A 180 -12.14 28.76 15.91
N ALA A 181 -12.02 29.18 17.18
CA ALA A 181 -12.97 30.07 17.81
C ALA A 181 -12.95 31.48 17.18
N LYS A 182 -11.77 32.00 16.83
CA LYS A 182 -11.62 33.33 16.25
C LYS A 182 -12.12 33.42 14.81
N LEU A 183 -11.78 32.44 13.97
CA LEU A 183 -12.17 32.40 12.57
C LEU A 183 -13.66 32.09 12.41
N ALA A 184 -14.25 31.30 13.33
CA ALA A 184 -15.70 31.13 13.38
C ALA A 184 -16.44 32.44 13.69
N ALA A 185 -15.85 33.33 14.49
CA ALA A 185 -16.43 34.63 14.84
C ALA A 185 -16.25 35.71 13.76
N ALA A 186 -15.22 35.59 12.91
CA ALA A 186 -14.89 36.57 11.87
C ALA A 186 -14.32 35.87 10.61
N PRO A 187 -15.14 35.11 9.86
CA PRO A 187 -14.69 34.32 8.71
C PRO A 187 -14.16 35.17 7.55
N GLU A 188 -14.62 36.41 7.43
CA GLU A 188 -14.20 37.38 6.41
C GLU A 188 -12.79 37.94 6.64
N SER A 189 -12.20 37.71 7.83
CA SER A 189 -10.89 38.26 8.16
C SER A 189 -9.80 37.69 7.24
N ALA A 190 -9.14 38.56 6.48
CA ALA A 190 -8.02 38.21 5.60
C ALA A 190 -6.65 38.43 6.27
N THR A 191 -6.61 39.10 7.43
CA THR A 191 -5.36 39.41 8.13
C THR A 191 -5.52 39.23 9.64
N TRP A 192 -4.52 38.65 10.29
CA TRP A 192 -4.51 38.48 11.74
C TRP A 192 -3.18 38.95 12.32
N LYS A 193 -3.22 39.78 13.36
CA LYS A 193 -2.01 40.27 14.04
C LYS A 193 -1.88 39.61 15.40
N LEU A 194 -0.73 38.99 15.65
CA LEU A 194 -0.37 38.45 16.95
C LEU A 194 0.22 39.56 17.85
N PRO A 195 0.17 39.38 19.18
CA PRO A 195 0.80 40.33 20.10
C PRO A 195 2.30 40.50 19.82
N ASN A 196 2.79 41.75 19.82
CA ASN A 196 4.20 42.11 19.60
C ASN A 196 5.17 41.50 20.63
N THR A 197 4.65 40.90 21.70
CA THR A 197 5.45 40.17 22.69
C THR A 197 6.01 38.86 22.14
N ILE A 198 5.44 38.32 21.06
CA ILE A 198 5.83 37.03 20.49
C ILE A 198 7.01 37.23 19.52
N PRO A 199 8.17 36.59 19.77
CA PRO A 199 9.30 36.63 18.85
C PRO A 199 8.97 36.00 17.48
N PRO A 200 9.49 36.54 16.37
CA PRO A 200 9.27 36.00 15.03
C PRO A 200 9.69 34.53 14.88
N GLU A 201 10.78 34.11 15.52
CA GLU A 201 11.28 32.73 15.48
C GLU A 201 10.35 31.76 16.20
N ALA A 202 9.79 32.18 17.34
CA ALA A 202 8.78 31.39 18.08
C ALA A 202 7.47 31.28 17.28
N PHE A 203 7.08 32.35 16.59
CA PHE A 203 5.97 32.33 15.64
C PHE A 203 6.21 31.36 14.49
N GLY A 204 7.38 31.40 13.86
CA GLY A 204 7.77 30.47 12.79
C GLY A 204 7.76 29.01 13.25
N ALA A 205 8.23 28.72 14.47
CA ALA A 205 8.19 27.38 15.03
C ALA A 205 6.76 26.88 15.27
N ALA A 206 5.87 27.72 15.81
CA ALA A 206 4.48 27.38 16.01
C ALA A 206 3.74 27.13 14.67
N ILE A 207 3.98 27.94 13.65
CA ILE A 207 3.38 27.74 12.33
C ILE A 207 3.86 26.44 11.70
N LYS A 208 5.17 26.15 11.73
CA LYS A 208 5.70 24.86 11.25
C LYS A 208 5.04 23.68 11.97
N TYR A 209 4.88 23.76 13.28
CA TYR A 209 4.19 22.74 14.07
C TYR A 209 2.72 22.54 13.67
N LEU A 210 1.97 23.63 13.47
CA LEU A 210 0.58 23.56 13.00
C LEU A 210 0.50 22.89 11.60
N TYR A 211 1.50 23.15 10.75
CA TYR A 211 1.61 22.61 9.39
C TYR A 211 2.30 21.24 9.31
N LEU A 212 2.39 20.52 10.44
CA LEU A 212 3.01 19.20 10.53
C LEU A 212 4.49 19.17 10.11
N GLY A 213 5.17 20.31 10.05
CA GLY A 213 6.60 20.40 9.74
C GLY A 213 7.49 20.06 10.95
N GLU A 214 8.76 19.75 10.68
CA GLU A 214 9.75 19.59 11.75
C GLU A 214 10.04 20.96 12.39
N ALA A 215 9.91 21.05 13.70
CA ALA A 215 10.30 22.24 14.42
C ALA A 215 11.83 22.41 14.31
N PRO A 216 12.34 23.63 14.10
CA PRO A 216 13.77 23.84 13.97
C PRO A 216 14.49 23.42 15.26
N ARG A 217 15.47 22.52 15.13
CA ARG A 217 16.31 22.03 16.24
C ARG A 217 17.09 23.17 16.89
N ASP A 218 17.57 24.09 16.06
CA ASP A 218 18.19 25.33 16.50
C ASP A 218 17.25 26.49 16.22
N LEU A 219 16.62 27.02 17.27
CA LEU A 219 15.97 28.33 17.23
C LEU A 219 17.07 29.39 17.13
N ARG A 220 17.57 29.64 15.92
CA ARG A 220 18.63 30.63 15.65
C ARG A 220 18.31 31.95 16.35
N SER A 221 18.98 32.22 17.46
CA SER A 221 18.91 33.50 18.17
C SER A 221 20.32 34.04 18.23
N GLY A 222 20.68 34.84 17.22
CA GLY A 222 22.02 35.39 17.04
C GLY A 222 22.02 36.91 16.94
N PRO A 223 23.20 37.56 17.01
CA PRO A 223 23.33 39.02 16.94
C PRO A 223 22.63 39.56 15.67
N GLY A 224 21.64 40.43 15.85
CA GLY A 224 20.85 41.03 14.76
C GLY A 224 19.37 40.61 14.71
N THR A 225 18.96 39.59 15.45
CA THR A 225 17.54 39.15 15.56
C THR A 225 16.73 39.97 16.58
N GLY A 226 17.40 40.64 17.53
CA GLY A 226 16.75 41.43 18.58
C GLY A 226 16.24 40.61 19.78
N PHE A 227 16.36 39.27 19.74
CA PHE A 227 15.97 38.36 20.82
C PHE A 227 17.13 37.44 21.22
N THR A 228 17.25 37.15 22.52
CA THR A 228 18.16 36.13 23.05
C THR A 228 17.54 34.73 22.94
N GLU A 229 18.36 33.67 22.94
CA GLU A 229 17.85 32.28 22.93
C GLU A 229 16.82 32.04 24.04
N SER A 230 17.09 32.55 25.25
CA SER A 230 16.17 32.43 26.39
C SER A 230 14.83 33.13 26.14
N GLU A 231 14.84 34.32 25.53
CA GLU A 231 13.62 35.04 25.17
C GLU A 231 12.83 34.35 24.06
N THR A 232 13.52 33.71 23.10
CA THR A 232 12.90 32.91 22.05
C THR A 232 12.22 31.67 22.62
N PHE A 233 12.88 30.92 23.50
CA PHE A 233 12.27 29.78 24.19
C PHE A 233 11.09 30.20 25.09
N ALA A 234 11.21 31.30 25.83
CA ALA A 234 10.07 31.87 26.56
C ALA A 234 8.96 32.37 25.62
N GLY A 235 9.31 32.78 24.40
CA GLY A 235 8.38 33.08 23.31
C GLY A 235 7.59 31.86 22.86
N VAL A 236 8.24 30.70 22.73
CA VAL A 236 7.59 29.41 22.38
C VAL A 236 6.53 29.03 23.41
N ASP A 237 6.83 29.11 24.70
CA ASP A 237 5.84 28.82 25.76
C ASP A 237 4.66 29.81 25.72
N ARG A 238 4.94 31.10 25.49
CA ARG A 238 3.89 32.12 25.35
C ARG A 238 2.99 31.87 24.15
N ILE A 239 3.54 31.59 22.98
CA ILE A 239 2.73 31.33 21.78
C ILE A 239 2.00 29.99 21.88
N SER A 240 2.61 28.98 22.50
CA SER A 240 1.97 27.69 22.77
C SER A 240 0.68 27.86 23.58
N LYS A 241 0.74 28.63 24.67
CA LYS A 241 -0.44 28.97 25.48
C LYS A 241 -1.44 29.86 24.74
N TYR A 242 -0.95 30.80 23.95
CA TYR A 242 -1.79 31.72 23.19
C TYR A 242 -2.62 31.01 22.10
N LEU A 243 -1.99 30.06 21.40
CA LEU A 243 -2.62 29.29 20.32
C LEU A 243 -3.27 27.98 20.78
N ASP A 244 -3.18 27.67 22.07
CA ASP A 244 -3.68 26.43 22.69
C ASP A 244 -3.08 25.16 22.05
N ILE A 245 -1.74 25.14 21.95
CA ILE A 245 -0.92 24.03 21.42
C ILE A 245 0.11 23.57 22.46
N PRO A 246 -0.30 22.89 23.54
CA PRO A 246 0.55 22.61 24.69
C PRO A 246 1.75 21.69 24.40
N SER A 247 1.70 20.90 23.33
CA SER A 247 2.77 19.97 22.92
C SER A 247 3.91 20.64 22.12
N LEU A 248 3.75 21.91 21.71
CA LEU A 248 4.77 22.63 20.95
C LEU A 248 6.14 22.72 21.70
N PRO A 249 6.22 23.16 22.96
CA PRO A 249 7.51 23.29 23.65
C PRO A 249 8.24 21.96 23.74
N GLU A 250 7.52 20.87 24.02
CA GLU A 250 8.09 19.53 24.11
C GLU A 250 8.66 19.05 22.76
N SER A 251 8.03 19.42 21.64
CA SER A 251 8.50 19.07 20.29
C SER A 251 9.85 19.72 19.91
N ILE A 252 10.18 20.85 20.53
CA ILE A 252 11.42 21.60 20.26
C ILE A 252 12.56 21.13 21.17
N LEU A 253 12.25 20.57 22.35
CA LEU A 253 13.27 20.11 23.28
C LEU A 253 14.04 18.90 22.72
N GLU A 254 15.36 19.09 22.57
CA GLU A 254 16.29 18.05 22.15
C GLU A 254 16.34 16.95 23.22
N SER A 255 15.86 15.76 22.86
CA SER A 255 16.17 14.56 23.61
C SER A 255 17.47 14.01 23.02
N GLY A 256 18.51 13.81 23.83
CA GLY A 256 19.72 13.10 23.41
C GLY A 256 19.47 11.64 22.97
N ASP A 257 18.22 11.20 22.99
CA ASP A 257 17.73 9.89 22.54
C ASP A 257 16.94 10.04 21.23
N ARG A 258 17.52 9.54 20.14
CA ARG A 258 16.97 9.60 18.77
C ARG A 258 15.61 8.90 18.67
N ARG A 259 15.39 7.83 19.43
CA ARG A 259 14.16 7.04 19.39
C ARG A 259 12.99 7.79 20.00
N ARG A 260 13.20 8.44 21.15
CA ARG A 260 12.20 9.33 21.77
C ARG A 260 11.84 10.51 20.88
N ALA A 261 12.82 11.10 20.19
CA ALA A 261 12.55 12.18 19.25
C ALA A 261 11.66 11.70 18.09
N ARG A 262 11.95 10.53 17.50
CA ARG A 262 11.13 9.90 16.47
C ARG A 262 9.71 9.61 16.96
N GLN A 263 9.58 8.96 18.12
CA GLN A 263 8.28 8.60 18.66
C GLN A 263 7.40 9.84 18.86
N ARG A 264 7.93 10.89 19.49
CA ARG A 264 7.21 12.16 19.68
C ARG A 264 6.80 12.78 18.35
N ARG A 265 7.64 12.67 17.33
CA ARG A 265 7.34 13.15 15.97
C ARG A 265 6.19 12.39 15.35
N ASN A 266 6.22 11.06 15.35
CA ASN A 266 5.16 10.23 14.77
C ASN A 266 3.83 10.42 15.53
N ASP A 267 3.88 10.48 16.86
CA ASP A 267 2.71 10.75 17.71
C ASP A 267 2.08 12.11 17.39
N GLU A 268 2.92 13.14 17.16
CA GLU A 268 2.43 14.48 16.78
C GLU A 268 1.87 14.52 15.36
N ILE A 269 2.50 13.86 14.37
CA ILE A 269 1.96 13.77 13.01
C ILE A 269 0.61 13.05 13.03
N SER A 270 0.51 11.93 13.74
CA SER A 270 -0.73 11.16 13.89
C SER A 270 -1.84 12.00 14.54
N LYS A 271 -1.55 12.67 15.65
CA LYS A 271 -2.47 13.61 16.30
C LYS A 271 -2.91 14.73 15.36
N GLY A 272 -1.99 15.26 14.56
CA GLY A 272 -2.29 16.29 13.57
C GLY A 272 -3.19 15.80 12.45
N ARG A 273 -2.96 14.59 11.94
CA ARG A 273 -3.85 13.94 10.98
C ARG A 273 -5.24 13.74 11.57
N ASP A 274 -5.36 13.30 12.82
CA ASP A 274 -6.66 13.09 13.47
C ASP A 274 -7.44 14.40 13.69
N GLN A 275 -6.74 15.49 14.02
CA GLN A 275 -7.37 16.81 14.10
C GLN A 275 -7.86 17.29 12.73
N MET A 276 -7.08 17.07 11.67
CA MET A 276 -7.50 17.37 10.29
C MET A 276 -8.69 16.53 9.87
N ASP A 277 -8.70 15.24 10.20
CA ASP A 277 -9.80 14.31 9.91
C ASP A 277 -11.10 14.73 10.62
N GLN A 278 -11.07 14.97 11.93
CA GLN A 278 -12.23 15.46 12.66
C GLN A 278 -12.80 16.75 12.07
N TRP A 279 -11.91 17.66 11.66
CA TRP A 279 -12.32 18.90 11.01
C TRP A 279 -12.91 18.63 9.63
N PHE A 280 -12.29 17.75 8.82
CA PHE A 280 -12.76 17.35 7.49
C PHE A 280 -14.15 16.69 7.54
N GLN A 281 -14.33 15.69 8.40
CA GLN A 281 -15.61 15.00 8.61
C GLN A 281 -16.73 15.99 8.95
N LYS A 282 -16.47 16.89 9.91
CA LYS A 282 -17.46 17.88 10.36
C LYS A 282 -17.79 18.93 9.31
N ASN A 283 -16.80 19.42 8.56
CA ASN A 283 -16.94 20.61 7.75
C ASN A 283 -17.08 20.31 6.25
N VAL A 284 -16.32 19.37 5.69
CA VAL A 284 -16.42 19.02 4.26
C VAL A 284 -17.56 18.02 4.06
N LEU A 285 -17.47 16.84 4.67
CA LEU A 285 -18.49 15.80 4.50
C LEU A 285 -19.82 16.21 5.15
N GLY A 286 -19.77 16.85 6.32
CA GLY A 286 -20.95 17.37 7.01
C GLY A 286 -21.69 18.51 6.28
N ASN A 287 -21.08 19.15 5.28
CA ASN A 287 -21.72 20.18 4.45
C ASN A 287 -21.87 19.76 2.98
N ARG A 288 -21.79 18.46 2.67
CA ARG A 288 -22.11 17.97 1.32
C ARG A 288 -23.57 18.26 0.98
N ILE A 289 -23.83 18.52 -0.29
CA ILE A 289 -25.14 18.90 -0.79
C ILE A 289 -25.59 17.87 -1.82
N VAL A 290 -26.74 17.25 -1.59
CA VAL A 290 -27.38 16.36 -2.57
C VAL A 290 -28.47 17.15 -3.28
N VAL A 291 -28.39 17.23 -4.60
CA VAL A 291 -29.34 17.95 -5.46
C VAL A 291 -29.67 17.10 -6.68
N GLU A 292 -30.84 17.33 -7.28
CA GLU A 292 -31.14 16.79 -8.61
C GLU A 292 -30.10 17.31 -9.62
N THR A 293 -29.59 16.42 -10.48
CA THR A 293 -28.55 16.72 -11.49
C THR A 293 -28.92 17.93 -12.36
N SER A 294 -30.21 18.10 -12.67
CA SER A 294 -30.71 19.24 -13.46
C SER A 294 -30.55 20.60 -12.77
N LYS A 295 -30.49 20.63 -11.43
CA LYS A 295 -30.43 21.84 -10.60
C LYS A 295 -29.04 22.15 -10.05
N VAL A 296 -28.02 21.36 -10.41
CA VAL A 296 -26.65 21.54 -9.92
C VAL A 296 -26.11 22.94 -10.20
N ASN A 297 -26.41 23.49 -11.39
CA ASN A 297 -25.95 24.82 -11.79
C ASN A 297 -26.60 25.97 -11.00
N ASP A 298 -27.68 25.69 -10.25
CA ASP A 298 -28.35 26.66 -9.39
C ASP A 298 -27.68 26.75 -8.01
N VAL A 299 -26.79 25.81 -7.67
CA VAL A 299 -26.08 25.79 -6.39
C VAL A 299 -25.03 26.90 -6.37
N GLN A 300 -25.26 27.92 -5.54
CA GLN A 300 -24.34 29.04 -5.38
C GLN A 300 -23.73 29.04 -3.98
N TRP A 301 -22.41 28.91 -3.92
CA TRP A 301 -21.63 29.09 -2.71
C TRP A 301 -20.73 30.30 -2.82
N ASN A 302 -20.82 31.18 -1.82
CA ASN A 302 -19.93 32.32 -1.72
C ASN A 302 -18.56 31.89 -1.21
N ARG A 303 -17.53 32.59 -1.68
CA ARG A 303 -16.14 32.38 -1.24
C ARG A 303 -15.93 32.70 0.25
N ILE A 304 -16.74 33.60 0.81
CA ILE A 304 -16.83 33.78 2.26
C ILE A 304 -17.89 32.81 2.77
N ASN A 305 -17.44 31.68 3.30
CA ASN A 305 -18.27 30.62 3.87
C ASN A 305 -17.67 30.14 5.20
N PRO A 306 -18.48 29.51 6.08
CA PRO A 306 -18.05 29.17 7.44
C PRO A 306 -16.94 28.11 7.52
N ILE A 307 -16.71 27.37 6.43
CA ILE A 307 -15.73 26.29 6.37
C ILE A 307 -14.49 26.65 5.54
N PHE A 308 -14.41 27.85 4.99
CA PHE A 308 -13.28 28.32 4.19
C PHE A 308 -13.03 27.52 2.90
N ALA A 309 -14.07 26.86 2.36
CA ALA A 309 -13.97 26.18 1.07
C ALA A 309 -13.75 27.17 -0.07
N ASP A 310 -12.97 26.78 -1.06
CA ASP A 310 -12.62 27.62 -2.21
C ASP A 310 -12.90 26.93 -3.57
N VAL A 311 -13.45 25.72 -3.54
CA VAL A 311 -13.88 24.95 -4.72
C VAL A 311 -14.97 23.95 -4.34
N LEU A 312 -15.82 23.58 -5.30
CA LEU A 312 -16.82 22.52 -5.15
C LEU A 312 -16.47 21.36 -6.09
N LEU A 313 -16.45 20.13 -5.58
CA LEU A 313 -16.39 18.92 -6.42
C LEU A 313 -17.78 18.31 -6.53
N ARG A 314 -18.12 17.80 -7.71
CA ARG A 314 -19.38 17.12 -7.98
C ARG A 314 -19.08 15.67 -8.36
N ALA A 315 -19.90 14.76 -7.85
CA ALA A 315 -20.03 13.39 -8.32
C ALA A 315 -21.50 13.10 -8.58
N ASP A 316 -21.79 12.34 -9.63
CA ASP A 316 -23.14 11.98 -10.03
C ASP A 316 -23.44 10.54 -9.62
N GLU A 317 -24.66 10.31 -9.12
CA GLU A 317 -25.15 8.95 -8.92
C GLU A 317 -25.30 8.28 -10.29
N LEU A 318 -24.87 7.02 -10.38
CA LEU A 318 -25.13 6.20 -11.56
C LEU A 318 -26.66 6.05 -11.70
N PRO A 319 -27.19 6.10 -12.93
CA PRO A 319 -28.59 5.81 -13.14
C PRO A 319 -28.86 4.39 -12.65
N GLU A 320 -29.79 4.22 -11.70
CA GLU A 320 -30.31 2.90 -11.37
C GLU A 320 -30.82 2.28 -12.69
N GLU A 321 -30.33 1.10 -13.08
CA GLU A 321 -30.92 0.36 -14.18
C GLU A 321 -32.39 0.15 -13.79
N GLU A 322 -33.30 0.75 -14.56
CA GLU A 322 -34.73 0.61 -14.33
C GLU A 322 -35.05 -0.89 -14.34
N GLU A 323 -35.21 -1.50 -13.16
CA GLU A 323 -35.98 -2.74 -13.07
C GLU A 323 -37.33 -2.39 -13.67
N GLU A 324 -37.62 -2.91 -14.88
CA GLU A 324 -38.89 -2.70 -15.53
C GLU A 324 -40.00 -3.13 -14.55
N ASP A 325 -40.59 -2.16 -13.86
CA ASP A 325 -41.65 -2.38 -12.91
C ASP A 325 -42.85 -2.97 -13.68
N ILE A 326 -42.97 -4.29 -13.66
CA ILE A 326 -44.10 -5.06 -14.22
C ILE A 326 -45.42 -4.68 -13.51
N ALA A 327 -45.37 -3.93 -12.41
CA ALA A 327 -46.52 -3.43 -11.68
C ALA A 327 -46.69 -1.91 -11.91
N GLY A 328 -47.58 -1.54 -12.84
CA GLY A 328 -47.93 -0.16 -13.21
C GLY A 328 -48.54 0.72 -12.09
N ASN A 329 -47.80 0.95 -11.01
CA ASN A 329 -48.02 2.00 -10.04
C ASN A 329 -46.92 3.04 -10.22
N GLY A 330 -47.19 4.07 -11.02
CA GLY A 330 -46.28 5.19 -11.24
C GLY A 330 -46.04 6.01 -9.96
N ALA A 331 -45.08 5.59 -9.15
CA ALA A 331 -44.36 6.50 -8.29
C ALA A 331 -43.52 7.44 -9.18
N PRO A 332 -43.38 8.73 -8.85
CA PRO A 332 -42.48 9.60 -9.59
C PRO A 332 -41.06 9.07 -9.39
N THR A 333 -40.43 8.59 -10.46
CA THR A 333 -39.01 8.27 -10.47
C THR A 333 -38.25 9.54 -10.06
N GLU A 334 -37.58 9.49 -8.90
CA GLU A 334 -36.71 10.59 -8.48
C GLU A 334 -35.60 10.70 -9.53
N GLY A 335 -35.47 11.86 -10.17
CA GLY A 335 -34.44 12.07 -11.20
C GLY A 335 -33.03 11.86 -10.64
N PRO A 336 -32.02 11.68 -11.52
CA PRO A 336 -30.64 11.43 -11.09
C PRO A 336 -30.18 12.52 -10.13
N LYS A 337 -29.46 12.11 -9.08
CA LYS A 337 -28.95 13.00 -8.04
C LYS A 337 -27.46 13.18 -8.23
N SER A 338 -27.01 14.36 -7.84
CA SER A 338 -25.61 14.76 -7.83
C SER A 338 -25.26 15.19 -6.42
N THR A 339 -24.12 14.71 -5.93
CA THR A 339 -23.57 15.12 -4.64
C THR A 339 -22.43 16.10 -4.85
N ILE A 340 -22.51 17.23 -4.17
CA ILE A 340 -21.53 18.32 -4.24
C ILE A 340 -20.77 18.39 -2.90
N PHE A 341 -19.45 18.30 -2.98
CA PHE A 341 -18.53 18.36 -1.86
C PHE A 341 -17.76 19.68 -1.85
N PRO A 342 -17.87 20.46 -0.77
CA PRO A 342 -17.12 21.69 -0.65
C PRO A 342 -15.70 21.46 -0.12
N CYS A 343 -14.71 21.81 -0.93
CA CYS A 343 -13.33 21.39 -0.74
C CYS A 343 -12.36 22.58 -0.70
N HIS A 344 -11.10 22.25 -0.39
CA HIS A 344 -9.99 23.19 -0.34
C HIS A 344 -9.00 22.84 -1.45
N ARG A 345 -8.73 23.77 -2.37
CA ARG A 345 -7.72 23.61 -3.43
C ARG A 345 -6.40 23.16 -2.84
N ALA A 346 -6.01 23.74 -1.71
CA ALA A 346 -4.81 23.36 -0.95
C ALA A 346 -4.67 21.85 -0.72
N MET A 347 -5.77 21.14 -0.46
CA MET A 347 -5.76 19.68 -0.25
C MET A 347 -5.88 18.91 -1.57
N LEU A 348 -6.63 19.43 -2.54
CA LEU A 348 -6.73 18.81 -3.87
C LEU A 348 -5.41 18.80 -4.64
N LEU A 349 -4.48 19.73 -4.35
CA LEU A 349 -3.13 19.75 -4.92
C LEU A 349 -2.27 18.51 -4.64
N ARG A 350 -2.76 17.57 -3.83
CA ARG A 350 -2.13 16.25 -3.67
C ARG A 350 -2.33 15.33 -4.87
N SER A 351 -3.22 15.70 -5.78
CA SER A 351 -3.44 15.07 -7.07
C SER A 351 -2.80 15.93 -8.16
N GLU A 352 -2.01 15.31 -9.03
CA GLU A 352 -1.34 16.01 -10.13
C GLU A 352 -2.34 16.60 -11.14
N PHE A 353 -3.50 15.94 -11.29
CA PHE A 353 -4.62 16.44 -12.08
C PHE A 353 -5.05 17.83 -11.62
N PHE A 354 -5.40 17.98 -10.34
CA PHE A 354 -5.84 19.26 -9.79
C PHE A 354 -4.70 20.28 -9.72
N GLN A 355 -3.48 19.85 -9.43
CA GLN A 355 -2.31 20.74 -9.46
C GLN A 355 -2.14 21.37 -10.85
N THR A 356 -2.22 20.56 -11.90
CA THR A 356 -2.12 21.03 -13.28
C THR A 356 -3.28 21.94 -13.63
N MET A 357 -4.51 21.53 -13.29
CA MET A 357 -5.72 22.33 -13.53
C MET A 357 -5.62 23.70 -12.88
N PHE A 358 -5.24 23.78 -11.61
CA PHE A 358 -5.20 25.04 -10.85
C PHE A 358 -4.01 25.94 -11.18
N SER A 359 -2.95 25.40 -11.75
CA SER A 359 -1.77 26.15 -12.19
C SER A 359 -1.91 26.68 -13.63
N SER A 360 -2.86 26.16 -14.38
CA SER A 360 -3.12 26.53 -15.77
C SER A 360 -3.90 27.85 -15.91
N THR A 361 -4.17 28.24 -17.16
CA THR A 361 -5.07 29.35 -17.52
C THR A 361 -6.54 28.91 -17.66
N PHE A 362 -6.90 27.71 -17.21
CA PHE A 362 -8.27 27.21 -17.30
C PHE A 362 -9.25 28.01 -16.42
N ARG A 363 -10.55 27.89 -16.71
CA ARG A 363 -11.62 28.64 -16.03
C ARG A 363 -11.67 28.35 -14.53
N GLU A 364 -11.32 27.12 -14.18
CA GLU A 364 -11.28 26.52 -12.85
C GLU A 364 -10.14 27.09 -12.01
N ALA A 365 -9.07 27.57 -12.66
CA ALA A 365 -7.96 28.21 -11.97
C ALA A 365 -8.34 29.62 -11.44
N TYR A 366 -9.24 30.32 -12.13
CA TYR A 366 -9.62 31.69 -11.79
C TYR A 366 -10.44 31.76 -10.49
N VAL A 367 -10.02 32.69 -9.65
CA VAL A 367 -10.70 33.03 -8.40
C VAL A 367 -11.93 33.90 -8.72
N LYS A 368 -13.10 33.43 -8.31
CA LYS A 368 -14.40 34.13 -8.44
C LYS A 368 -15.04 34.32 -7.06
N ASP A 369 -16.06 35.18 -6.99
CA ASP A 369 -16.84 35.38 -5.76
C ASP A 369 -17.70 34.15 -5.41
N GLN A 370 -18.18 33.45 -6.44
CA GLN A 370 -18.85 32.17 -6.32
C GLN A 370 -17.88 31.03 -6.60
N LEU A 371 -17.98 29.96 -5.81
CA LEU A 371 -17.13 28.79 -5.97
C LEU A 371 -17.41 28.09 -7.31
N THR A 372 -16.35 27.66 -7.97
CA THR A 372 -16.44 26.87 -9.20
C THR A 372 -16.78 25.42 -8.84
N ILE A 373 -17.74 24.84 -9.55
CA ILE A 373 -18.07 23.42 -9.51
C ILE A 373 -17.21 22.69 -10.53
N ILE A 374 -16.49 21.66 -10.09
CA ILE A 374 -15.68 20.77 -10.92
C ILE A 374 -16.31 19.38 -10.88
N ASP A 375 -16.60 18.85 -12.05
CA ASP A 375 -17.17 17.52 -12.21
C ASP A 375 -16.08 16.45 -12.12
N VAL A 376 -16.34 15.40 -11.36
CA VAL A 376 -15.44 14.24 -11.20
C VAL A 376 -16.24 13.01 -11.59
N ASP A 377 -15.77 12.34 -12.64
CA ASP A 377 -16.43 11.17 -13.25
C ASP A 377 -16.26 9.93 -12.35
N CYS A 378 -17.06 9.88 -11.28
CA CYS A 378 -17.10 8.79 -10.30
C CYS A 378 -18.40 8.88 -9.47
N SER A 379 -18.72 7.81 -8.73
CA SER A 379 -19.84 7.81 -7.80
C SER A 379 -19.56 8.70 -6.57
N PRO A 380 -20.60 9.20 -5.87
CA PRO A 380 -20.42 9.99 -4.65
C PRO A 380 -19.62 9.27 -3.55
N GLU A 381 -19.76 7.94 -3.45
CA GLU A 381 -19.04 7.12 -2.47
C GLU A 381 -17.54 7.04 -2.80
N VAL A 382 -17.19 6.84 -4.07
CA VAL A 382 -15.80 6.88 -4.55
C VAL A 382 -15.17 8.25 -4.30
N LEU A 383 -15.92 9.33 -4.56
CA LEU A 383 -15.42 10.68 -4.29
C LEU A 383 -15.19 10.93 -2.79
N GLU A 384 -16.04 10.40 -1.91
CA GLU A 384 -15.85 10.47 -0.45
C GLU A 384 -14.57 9.73 -0.02
N ILE A 385 -14.28 8.56 -0.60
CA ILE A 385 -13.04 7.80 -0.37
C ILE A 385 -11.82 8.61 -0.82
N ILE A 386 -11.86 9.17 -2.04
CA ILE A 386 -10.78 10.00 -2.57
C ILE A 386 -10.53 11.20 -1.66
N LEU A 387 -11.58 11.92 -1.27
CA LEU A 387 -11.45 13.08 -0.39
C LEU A 387 -10.90 12.68 0.98
N THR A 388 -11.38 11.58 1.56
CA THR A 388 -10.84 11.06 2.82
C THR A 388 -9.34 10.77 2.71
N PHE A 389 -8.90 10.16 1.61
CA PHE A 389 -7.48 9.91 1.35
C PHE A 389 -6.68 11.21 1.23
N LEU A 390 -7.14 12.17 0.44
CA LEU A 390 -6.45 13.45 0.24
C LEU A 390 -6.28 14.21 1.57
N TYR A 391 -7.27 14.18 2.45
CA TYR A 391 -7.22 14.90 3.73
C TYR A 391 -6.49 14.15 4.86
N THR A 392 -6.45 12.82 4.82
CA THR A 392 -6.09 12.02 6.02
C THR A 392 -5.11 10.87 5.79
N GLU A 393 -4.77 10.56 4.53
CA GLU A 393 -4.03 9.36 4.10
C GLU A 393 -4.76 8.02 4.32
N ARG A 394 -5.96 8.03 4.93
CA ARG A 394 -6.79 6.83 5.12
C ARG A 394 -7.58 6.52 3.86
N ALA A 395 -7.71 5.25 3.55
CA ALA A 395 -8.50 4.77 2.43
C ALA A 395 -8.91 3.33 2.74
N ASP A 396 -10.07 3.18 3.36
CA ASP A 396 -10.66 1.90 3.74
C ASP A 396 -11.93 1.74 2.90
N PHE A 397 -12.03 0.70 2.08
CA PHE A 397 -13.16 0.46 1.20
C PHE A 397 -13.30 -1.04 0.86
N PRO A 398 -14.52 -1.52 0.58
CA PRO A 398 -14.77 -2.92 0.24
C PRO A 398 -14.30 -3.28 -1.17
N LEU A 399 -14.22 -4.58 -1.48
CA LEU A 399 -13.84 -5.08 -2.80
C LEU A 399 -14.82 -4.62 -3.89
N GLU A 400 -16.11 -4.51 -3.57
CA GLU A 400 -17.19 -4.12 -4.50
C GLU A 400 -16.93 -2.79 -5.20
N ILE A 401 -16.33 -1.82 -4.50
CA ILE A 401 -16.04 -0.48 -5.04
C ILE A 401 -14.56 -0.31 -5.43
N ALA A 402 -13.73 -1.32 -5.21
CA ALA A 402 -12.28 -1.20 -5.36
C ALA A 402 -11.85 -0.92 -6.81
N VAL A 403 -12.57 -1.48 -7.79
CA VAL A 403 -12.32 -1.22 -9.23
C VAL A 403 -12.66 0.23 -9.58
N ASP A 404 -13.77 0.77 -9.08
CA ASP A 404 -14.13 2.17 -9.32
C ASP A 404 -13.13 3.13 -8.64
N VAL A 405 -12.69 2.81 -7.43
CA VAL A 405 -11.62 3.57 -6.74
C VAL A 405 -10.31 3.50 -7.54
N LEU A 406 -9.97 2.35 -8.12
CA LEU A 406 -8.78 2.19 -8.97
C LEU A 406 -8.85 3.13 -10.19
N PHE A 407 -9.97 3.14 -10.91
CA PHE A 407 -10.17 4.01 -12.07
C PHE A 407 -10.17 5.49 -11.70
N ALA A 408 -10.87 5.87 -10.63
CA ALA A 408 -10.93 7.27 -10.20
C ALA A 408 -9.56 7.75 -9.69
N ALA A 409 -8.80 6.90 -9.01
CA ALA A 409 -7.44 7.21 -8.57
C ALA A 409 -6.48 7.38 -9.76
N ASP A 410 -6.58 6.53 -10.78
CA ASP A 410 -5.79 6.66 -12.02
C ASP A 410 -6.15 7.96 -12.78
N MET A 411 -7.45 8.23 -12.97
CA MET A 411 -7.95 9.46 -13.61
C MET A 411 -7.43 10.73 -12.91
N LEU A 412 -7.41 10.73 -11.59
CA LEU A 412 -6.96 11.86 -10.79
C LEU A 412 -5.44 11.86 -10.54
N PHE A 413 -4.68 10.92 -11.10
CA PHE A 413 -3.24 10.74 -10.88
C PHE A 413 -2.87 10.66 -9.38
N ILE A 414 -3.58 9.83 -8.63
CA ILE A 414 -3.34 9.56 -7.20
C ILE A 414 -2.70 8.17 -7.05
N GLU A 415 -1.41 8.09 -7.37
CA GLU A 415 -0.69 6.81 -7.48
C GLU A 415 -0.79 5.94 -6.22
N LYS A 416 -0.64 6.53 -5.03
CA LYS A 416 -0.73 5.79 -3.77
C LYS A 416 -2.11 5.16 -3.54
N LEU A 417 -3.18 5.85 -3.92
CA LEU A 417 -4.54 5.32 -3.77
C LEU A 417 -4.80 4.24 -4.81
N LYS A 418 -4.28 4.42 -6.03
CA LYS A 418 -4.30 3.41 -7.10
C LYS A 418 -3.58 2.13 -6.66
N THR A 419 -2.38 2.23 -6.09
CA THR A 419 -1.66 1.07 -5.54
C THR A 419 -2.46 0.39 -4.42
N LYS A 420 -3.07 1.16 -3.50
CA LYS A 420 -3.93 0.58 -2.44
C LYS A 420 -5.14 -0.16 -3.01
N ALA A 421 -5.82 0.39 -4.01
CA ALA A 421 -6.95 -0.27 -4.68
C ALA A 421 -6.52 -1.57 -5.36
N ALA A 422 -5.39 -1.54 -6.08
CA ALA A 422 -4.81 -2.73 -6.70
C ALA A 422 -4.45 -3.82 -5.68
N VAL A 423 -3.90 -3.42 -4.52
CA VAL A 423 -3.66 -4.35 -3.41
C VAL A 423 -4.98 -4.95 -2.96
N VAL A 424 -5.99 -4.15 -2.59
CA VAL A 424 -7.31 -4.65 -2.14
C VAL A 424 -7.93 -5.64 -3.13
N ILE A 425 -7.89 -5.34 -4.43
CA ILE A 425 -8.40 -6.23 -5.49
C ILE A 425 -7.62 -7.55 -5.53
N SER A 426 -6.28 -7.48 -5.61
CA SER A 426 -5.44 -8.68 -5.72
C SER A 426 -5.46 -9.56 -4.47
N THR A 427 -5.69 -9.00 -3.29
CA THR A 427 -5.61 -9.72 -2.01
C THR A 427 -6.92 -10.35 -1.61
N LEU A 428 -8.01 -9.56 -1.57
CA LEU A 428 -9.34 -10.08 -1.30
C LEU A 428 -9.82 -10.96 -2.46
N GLY A 429 -9.39 -10.66 -3.69
CA GLY A 429 -9.64 -11.49 -4.87
C GLY A 429 -8.95 -12.87 -4.85
N SER A 430 -7.90 -13.03 -4.05
CA SER A 430 -7.16 -14.31 -3.92
C SER A 430 -7.78 -15.25 -2.87
N ALA A 431 -9.01 -15.00 -2.39
CA ALA A 431 -9.61 -15.69 -1.24
C ALA A 431 -9.53 -17.23 -1.27
N GLY A 432 -9.42 -17.87 -2.45
CA GLY A 432 -9.28 -19.33 -2.61
C GLY A 432 -7.95 -19.86 -3.17
N MET A 433 -6.85 -19.09 -3.14
CA MET A 433 -5.58 -19.47 -3.79
C MET A 433 -4.47 -19.89 -2.80
N SER A 434 -4.79 -20.66 -1.77
CA SER A 434 -3.77 -21.39 -1.00
C SER A 434 -3.23 -22.55 -1.86
N GLN A 435 -1.90 -22.73 -1.90
CA GLN A 435 -1.26 -23.90 -2.54
C GLN A 435 -1.82 -25.23 -2.01
N ALA A 436 -2.33 -25.26 -0.78
CA ALA A 436 -2.92 -26.45 -0.16
C ALA A 436 -4.42 -26.66 -0.48
N GLU A 437 -5.13 -25.64 -0.97
CA GLU A 437 -6.57 -25.72 -1.29
C GLU A 437 -6.87 -25.82 -2.79
N ALA A 438 -5.91 -25.49 -3.66
CA ALA A 438 -5.98 -25.79 -5.09
C ALA A 438 -6.11 -27.31 -5.38
N ALA A 439 -5.70 -28.17 -4.43
CA ALA A 439 -5.92 -29.61 -4.48
C ALA A 439 -7.37 -30.04 -4.13
N LYS A 440 -8.15 -29.18 -3.47
CA LYS A 440 -9.52 -29.48 -3.00
C LYS A 440 -10.63 -28.89 -3.85
N THR A 441 -10.34 -27.96 -4.76
CA THR A 441 -11.33 -27.34 -5.65
C THR A 441 -11.78 -28.25 -6.81
N ARG A 442 -11.71 -29.57 -6.65
CA ARG A 442 -12.48 -30.54 -7.47
C ARG A 442 -13.94 -30.55 -7.00
N GLY A 443 -14.64 -29.47 -7.29
CA GLY A 443 -16.10 -29.39 -7.22
C GLY A 443 -16.68 -28.97 -5.87
N THR A 444 -16.73 -27.66 -5.63
CA THR A 444 -17.86 -27.02 -4.92
C THR A 444 -18.06 -25.61 -5.48
N THR A 445 -19.24 -25.38 -6.04
CA THR A 445 -19.79 -24.09 -6.45
C THR A 445 -20.17 -23.23 -5.24
N ASP A 446 -20.20 -21.91 -5.47
CA ASP A 446 -20.85 -20.85 -4.68
C ASP A 446 -20.07 -20.23 -3.49
N GLU A 447 -19.00 -19.46 -3.73
CA GLU A 447 -18.61 -18.31 -2.88
C GLU A 447 -17.91 -17.21 -3.72
N ASP A 448 -18.57 -16.04 -3.83
CA ASP A 448 -18.12 -14.74 -4.39
C ASP A 448 -17.16 -14.79 -5.60
N ASP A 449 -17.67 -15.15 -6.78
CA ASP A 449 -16.93 -15.11 -8.03
C ASP A 449 -16.58 -13.65 -8.41
N ILE A 450 -15.33 -13.28 -8.15
CA ILE A 450 -14.73 -12.07 -8.71
C ILE A 450 -14.80 -12.14 -10.23
N ASP A 451 -15.33 -11.09 -10.87
CA ASP A 451 -15.29 -10.95 -12.33
C ASP A 451 -13.86 -10.67 -12.80
N ILE A 452 -13.10 -11.76 -12.99
CA ILE A 452 -11.69 -11.70 -13.36
C ILE A 452 -11.49 -11.05 -14.73
N TYR A 453 -12.42 -11.19 -15.65
CA TYR A 453 -12.32 -10.59 -16.98
C TYR A 453 -12.39 -9.06 -16.90
N SER A 454 -13.29 -8.53 -16.06
CA SER A 454 -13.33 -7.09 -15.76
C SER A 454 -12.05 -6.62 -15.06
N ILE A 455 -11.47 -7.41 -14.18
CA ILE A 455 -10.18 -7.08 -13.52
C ILE A 455 -9.04 -7.03 -14.53
N VAL A 456 -8.92 -8.00 -15.45
CA VAL A 456 -7.87 -7.99 -16.48
C VAL A 456 -7.98 -6.72 -17.33
N LYS A 457 -9.19 -6.38 -17.78
CA LYS A 457 -9.44 -5.16 -18.54
C LYS A 457 -9.10 -3.90 -17.73
N ALA A 458 -9.46 -3.86 -16.44
CA ALA A 458 -9.09 -2.76 -15.55
C ALA A 458 -7.57 -2.65 -15.37
N ALA A 459 -6.87 -3.78 -15.22
CA ALA A 459 -5.41 -3.84 -15.10
C ALA A 459 -4.74 -3.25 -16.35
N TRP A 460 -5.22 -3.61 -17.53
CA TRP A 460 -4.73 -3.13 -18.82
C TRP A 460 -4.98 -1.63 -19.03
N LEU A 461 -6.18 -1.15 -18.69
CA LEU A 461 -6.55 0.26 -18.82
C LEU A 461 -5.74 1.15 -17.88
N THR A 462 -5.57 0.70 -16.63
CA THR A 462 -4.86 1.44 -15.58
C THR A 462 -3.35 1.15 -15.56
N ARG A 463 -2.87 0.19 -16.37
CA ARG A 463 -1.46 -0.25 -16.47
C ARG A 463 -0.89 -0.68 -15.12
N VAL A 464 -1.63 -1.53 -14.42
CA VAL A 464 -1.24 -2.06 -13.11
C VAL A 464 -0.79 -3.51 -13.26
N GLN A 465 0.52 -3.70 -13.41
CA GLN A 465 1.14 -5.01 -13.60
C GLN A 465 0.75 -6.02 -12.51
N ARG A 466 0.67 -5.59 -11.25
CA ARG A 466 0.24 -6.45 -10.14
C ARG A 466 -1.12 -7.11 -10.37
N LEU A 467 -2.05 -6.40 -11.02
CA LEU A 467 -3.38 -6.94 -11.31
C LEU A 467 -3.36 -7.86 -12.53
N GLU A 468 -2.48 -7.61 -13.50
CA GLU A 468 -2.23 -8.52 -14.64
C GLU A 468 -1.69 -9.85 -14.13
N GLU A 469 -0.63 -9.82 -13.32
CA GLU A 469 -0.04 -11.00 -12.68
C GLU A 469 -1.04 -11.75 -11.79
N PHE A 470 -1.82 -11.02 -10.98
CA PHE A 470 -2.89 -11.61 -10.18
C PHE A 470 -3.91 -12.33 -11.05
N ALA A 471 -4.34 -11.70 -12.15
CA ALA A 471 -5.39 -12.27 -12.98
C ALA A 471 -4.92 -13.44 -13.84
N ALA A 472 -3.69 -13.39 -14.37
CA ALA A 472 -3.07 -14.51 -15.06
C ALA A 472 -2.93 -15.72 -14.13
N ARG A 473 -2.45 -15.49 -12.91
CA ARG A 473 -2.36 -16.54 -11.88
C ARG A 473 -3.72 -17.09 -11.51
N TYR A 474 -4.74 -16.24 -11.31
CA TYR A 474 -6.11 -16.67 -11.03
C TYR A 474 -6.66 -17.57 -12.14
N LEU A 475 -6.50 -17.17 -13.40
CA LEU A 475 -6.95 -17.93 -14.56
C LEU A 475 -6.19 -19.25 -14.71
N ALA A 476 -4.87 -19.28 -14.50
CA ALA A 476 -4.08 -20.51 -14.57
C ALA A 476 -4.51 -21.57 -13.54
N TYR A 477 -4.87 -21.13 -12.32
CA TYR A 477 -5.32 -22.04 -11.25
C TYR A 477 -6.74 -22.56 -11.42
N ARG A 478 -7.54 -21.93 -12.30
CA ARG A 478 -8.93 -22.30 -12.60
C ARG A 478 -9.14 -22.52 -14.10
N LEU A 479 -8.08 -22.83 -14.82
CA LEU A 479 -8.09 -22.81 -16.29
C LEU A 479 -9.13 -23.78 -16.85
N GLU A 480 -9.35 -24.91 -16.18
CA GLU A 480 -10.37 -25.90 -16.51
C GLU A 480 -11.79 -25.30 -16.63
N ALA A 481 -12.11 -24.30 -15.81
CA ALA A 481 -13.41 -23.64 -15.81
C ALA A 481 -13.52 -22.54 -16.89
N HIS A 482 -12.40 -21.99 -17.35
CA HIS A 482 -12.37 -20.83 -18.23
C HIS A 482 -12.02 -21.16 -19.68
N ILE A 483 -11.19 -22.18 -19.94
CA ILE A 483 -10.58 -22.43 -21.26
C ILE A 483 -11.58 -22.64 -22.40
N ASP A 484 -12.74 -23.25 -22.08
CA ASP A 484 -13.79 -23.54 -23.05
C ASP A 484 -14.84 -22.42 -23.18
N THR A 485 -14.72 -21.34 -22.39
CA THR A 485 -15.68 -20.22 -22.36
C THR A 485 -15.44 -19.23 -23.52
N PRO A 486 -16.51 -18.62 -24.08
CA PRO A 486 -16.33 -17.58 -25.11
C PRO A 486 -15.64 -16.33 -24.56
N GLU A 487 -15.88 -15.96 -23.30
CA GLU A 487 -15.28 -14.80 -22.65
C GLU A 487 -13.75 -14.92 -22.55
N PHE A 488 -13.23 -16.12 -22.29
CA PHE A 488 -11.78 -16.38 -22.31
C PHE A 488 -11.19 -16.26 -23.72
N ALA A 489 -11.87 -16.76 -24.74
CA ALA A 489 -11.43 -16.62 -26.12
C ALA A 489 -11.38 -15.14 -26.55
N GLU A 490 -12.37 -14.35 -26.16
CA GLU A 490 -12.38 -12.89 -26.39
C GLU A 490 -11.23 -12.20 -25.66
N LEU A 491 -10.93 -12.58 -24.42
CA LEU A 491 -9.81 -12.04 -23.65
C LEU A 491 -8.46 -12.26 -24.34
N ILE A 492 -8.19 -13.50 -24.80
CA ILE A 492 -6.95 -13.83 -25.51
C ILE A 492 -6.85 -13.05 -26.83
N GLN A 493 -7.96 -12.92 -27.56
CA GLN A 493 -7.99 -12.12 -28.78
C GLN A 493 -7.74 -10.63 -28.51
N GLU A 494 -8.31 -10.07 -27.44
CA GLU A 494 -8.07 -8.70 -27.01
C GLU A 494 -6.59 -8.50 -26.64
N SER A 495 -6.01 -9.41 -25.85
CA SER A 495 -4.58 -9.40 -25.51
C SER A 495 -3.69 -9.40 -26.75
N ALA A 496 -3.96 -10.30 -27.71
CA ALA A 496 -3.21 -10.38 -28.97
C ALA A 496 -3.31 -9.10 -29.81
N SER A 497 -4.45 -8.39 -29.75
CA SER A 497 -4.67 -7.15 -30.50
C SER A 497 -3.94 -5.91 -29.94
N ARG A 498 -3.52 -5.95 -28.67
CA ARG A 498 -2.84 -4.83 -28.00
C ARG A 498 -1.41 -4.62 -28.52
N ILE A 499 -0.80 -5.65 -29.09
CA ILE A 499 0.56 -5.62 -29.65
C ILE A 499 0.52 -5.15 -31.11
N LYS A 500 0.76 -3.85 -31.34
CA LYS A 500 0.70 -3.24 -32.69
C LYS A 500 1.98 -3.36 -33.53
N ALA A 501 3.10 -3.74 -32.95
CA ALA A 501 4.39 -3.85 -33.65
C ALA A 501 4.96 -5.26 -33.52
N ARG A 502 4.49 -6.18 -34.38
CA ARG A 502 5.01 -7.56 -34.52
C ARG A 502 6.40 -7.59 -35.16
N GLN A 503 7.42 -7.10 -34.48
CA GLN A 503 8.79 -7.26 -34.97
C GLN A 503 9.71 -8.01 -34.01
N GLU A 504 9.38 -8.23 -32.73
CA GLU A 504 10.36 -8.86 -31.81
C GLU A 504 9.80 -9.84 -30.75
N THR A 505 8.50 -10.17 -30.70
CA THR A 505 8.00 -11.28 -29.87
C THR A 505 6.84 -12.00 -30.56
N ASP A 506 6.97 -13.32 -30.74
CA ASP A 506 5.90 -14.20 -31.26
C ASP A 506 4.86 -14.54 -30.17
N SER A 507 4.94 -13.91 -29.00
CA SER A 507 4.29 -14.37 -27.79
C SER A 507 3.14 -13.45 -27.34
N ILE A 508 2.05 -14.06 -26.84
CA ILE A 508 0.87 -13.34 -26.34
C ILE A 508 1.03 -13.19 -24.83
N GLU A 509 1.36 -11.99 -24.35
CA GLU A 509 1.69 -11.69 -22.95
C GLU A 509 0.78 -12.41 -21.93
N MET A 510 -0.54 -12.22 -22.05
CA MET A 510 -1.51 -12.84 -21.14
C MET A 510 -1.47 -14.37 -21.17
N LEU A 511 -1.23 -14.96 -22.35
CA LEU A 511 -1.17 -16.42 -22.50
C LEU A 511 0.15 -16.95 -21.92
N ASP A 512 1.26 -16.26 -22.15
CA ASP A 512 2.56 -16.63 -21.60
C ASP A 512 2.54 -16.60 -20.08
N ASP A 513 1.94 -15.56 -19.49
CA ASP A 513 1.77 -15.46 -18.05
C ASP A 513 0.90 -16.62 -17.52
N ILE A 514 -0.19 -16.97 -18.22
CA ILE A 514 -1.02 -18.12 -17.86
C ILE A 514 -0.21 -19.42 -17.95
N ARG A 515 0.56 -19.64 -19.03
CA ARG A 515 1.42 -20.83 -19.21
C ARG A 515 2.47 -20.91 -18.10
N PHE A 516 3.09 -19.78 -17.75
CA PHE A 516 4.06 -19.69 -16.65
C PHE A 516 3.45 -20.10 -15.31
N TYR A 517 2.32 -19.49 -14.92
CA TYR A 517 1.64 -19.82 -13.65
C TYR A 517 1.01 -21.22 -13.65
N LEU A 518 0.62 -21.73 -14.82
CA LEU A 518 0.19 -23.11 -14.98
C LEU A 518 1.37 -24.06 -14.72
N GLY A 519 2.54 -23.78 -15.29
CA GLY A 519 3.78 -24.50 -14.99
C GLY A 519 4.10 -24.48 -13.49
N GLU A 520 4.02 -23.31 -12.84
CA GLU A 520 4.24 -23.17 -11.39
C GLU A 520 3.25 -24.00 -10.54
N ARG A 521 1.96 -24.00 -10.93
CA ARG A 521 0.90 -24.79 -10.27
C ARG A 521 1.24 -26.28 -10.23
N PHE A 522 1.86 -26.82 -11.27
CA PHE A 522 2.24 -28.23 -11.34
C PHE A 522 3.69 -28.49 -10.86
N ARG A 523 4.62 -27.51 -10.98
CA ARG A 523 6.03 -27.58 -10.55
C ARG A 523 6.22 -27.97 -9.08
N LEU A 524 5.45 -27.36 -8.19
CA LEU A 524 5.53 -27.62 -6.75
C LEU A 524 5.21 -29.08 -6.37
N ARG A 525 4.48 -29.81 -7.21
CA ARG A 525 4.21 -31.25 -7.02
C ARG A 525 5.34 -32.14 -7.54
N PHE A 526 6.18 -31.63 -8.45
CA PHE A 526 7.35 -32.34 -8.97
C PHE A 526 8.58 -32.17 -8.04
N ASP A 527 8.77 -30.98 -7.46
CA ASP A 527 9.90 -30.69 -6.56
C ASP A 527 9.83 -31.44 -5.21
N GLU A 528 8.63 -31.68 -4.65
CA GLU A 528 8.44 -32.50 -3.43
C GLU A 528 8.90 -33.97 -3.59
N ALA A 529 9.10 -34.42 -4.84
CA ALA A 529 9.52 -35.77 -5.19
C ALA A 529 11.02 -35.91 -5.55
N GLY A 530 11.77 -34.80 -5.64
CA GLY A 530 13.22 -34.82 -5.92
C GLY A 530 13.60 -35.29 -7.33
N LEU A 531 12.84 -34.90 -8.35
CA LEU A 531 13.01 -35.31 -9.74
C LEU A 531 13.02 -34.11 -10.70
N ASP A 532 14.06 -33.28 -10.58
CA ASP A 532 14.30 -32.08 -11.42
C ASP A 532 14.39 -32.38 -12.94
N GLU A 533 14.64 -33.64 -13.32
CA GLU A 533 14.96 -34.04 -14.70
C GLU A 533 13.75 -34.04 -15.66
N MET A 534 12.50 -33.99 -15.18
CA MET A 534 11.31 -34.07 -16.06
C MET A 534 10.88 -32.72 -16.66
N MET A 535 11.35 -31.59 -16.11
CA MET A 535 11.01 -30.25 -16.64
C MET A 535 11.96 -29.77 -17.74
N GLU A 536 13.18 -30.30 -17.80
CA GLU A 536 14.18 -29.86 -18.79
C GLU A 536 13.86 -30.31 -20.22
N GLU A 537 12.98 -31.31 -20.42
CA GLU A 537 12.62 -31.80 -21.76
C GLU A 537 11.61 -30.87 -22.49
N GLY A 538 10.95 -29.95 -21.79
CA GLY A 538 9.97 -29.01 -22.37
C GLY A 538 10.54 -27.64 -22.79
N GLU A 539 11.73 -27.27 -22.31
CA GLU A 539 12.35 -25.96 -22.61
C GLU A 539 13.30 -25.97 -23.82
N GLN A 540 13.49 -27.13 -24.48
CA GLN A 540 14.36 -27.26 -25.66
C GLN A 540 13.62 -27.05 -26.99
N SER A 541 12.95 -25.91 -27.15
CA SER A 541 12.59 -25.41 -28.49
C SER A 541 12.53 -23.88 -28.50
N ASP A 542 13.67 -23.24 -28.31
CA ASP A 542 14.08 -22.03 -29.06
C ASP A 542 15.32 -21.42 -28.41
N ASN A 543 16.49 -21.90 -28.83
CA ASN A 543 17.72 -21.10 -28.86
C ASN A 543 18.81 -21.90 -29.58
N SER A 544 18.82 -21.81 -30.90
CA SER A 544 20.01 -22.14 -31.68
C SER A 544 20.49 -20.88 -32.38
N GLU A 545 21.53 -20.24 -31.83
CA GLU A 545 22.65 -19.67 -32.59
C GLU A 545 23.75 -19.08 -31.68
N ALA A 546 24.98 -19.57 -31.89
CA ALA A 546 26.31 -19.01 -31.57
C ALA A 546 26.70 -18.84 -30.07
N GLU A 547 27.87 -19.21 -29.57
CA GLU A 547 29.24 -19.18 -30.12
C GLU A 547 30.13 -20.29 -29.54
N GLU A 548 31.12 -20.69 -30.34
CA GLU A 548 32.25 -21.57 -30.01
C GLU A 548 33.29 -20.86 -29.11
N GLU A 549 33.88 -21.56 -28.12
CA GLU A 549 35.35 -21.74 -27.96
C GLU A 549 35.75 -22.47 -26.65
N GLN A 550 36.29 -23.68 -26.84
CA GLN A 550 37.53 -24.30 -26.30
C GLN A 550 37.92 -24.26 -24.80
N ASP A 551 37.86 -25.46 -24.20
CA ASP A 551 38.90 -26.24 -23.48
C ASP A 551 39.91 -25.60 -22.48
N VAL A 552 40.03 -26.30 -21.34
CA VAL A 552 41.22 -26.73 -20.57
C VAL A 552 41.14 -26.34 -19.07
N ASP A 553 40.84 -27.29 -18.17
CA ASP A 553 41.89 -28.03 -17.42
C ASP A 553 41.32 -29.17 -16.57
N THR A 554 41.93 -30.34 -16.73
CA THR A 554 41.83 -31.53 -15.87
C THR A 554 42.56 -31.31 -14.55
N ASN A 555 42.14 -31.95 -13.44
CA ASN A 555 43.03 -32.87 -12.71
C ASN A 555 42.42 -33.58 -11.48
N LEU A 556 42.83 -34.86 -11.40
CA LEU A 556 43.15 -35.69 -10.22
C LEU A 556 42.14 -36.74 -9.74
N ALA A 557 42.37 -37.96 -10.26
CA ALA A 557 42.13 -39.22 -9.58
C ALA A 557 43.42 -39.69 -8.88
N GLU A 558 43.29 -40.24 -7.67
CA GLU A 558 44.11 -41.24 -6.94
C GLU A 558 43.71 -41.12 -5.45
N GLY A 559 43.46 -42.13 -4.62
CA GLY A 559 43.61 -43.58 -4.67
C GLY A 559 43.72 -44.11 -3.23
N VAL A 560 43.37 -45.39 -3.03
CA VAL A 560 43.70 -46.32 -1.92
C VAL A 560 42.60 -46.64 -0.87
N ALA A 561 42.25 -47.94 -0.88
CA ALA A 561 41.40 -48.77 -0.02
C ALA A 561 41.94 -48.91 1.45
N ALA A 562 41.33 -49.59 2.44
CA ALA A 562 40.35 -50.68 2.52
C ALA A 562 39.82 -50.82 3.97
N LEU A 563 38.63 -51.40 4.19
CA LEU A 563 38.40 -52.57 5.07
C LEU A 563 36.90 -52.96 5.15
N GLU A 564 36.66 -54.26 4.95
CA GLU A 564 35.40 -55.02 4.89
C GLU A 564 34.63 -55.09 6.21
N VAL A 565 33.30 -55.30 6.16
CA VAL A 565 32.61 -56.48 6.76
C VAL A 565 31.31 -56.76 5.97
N SER A 566 31.07 -58.04 5.70
CA SER A 566 30.01 -58.65 4.91
C SER A 566 28.79 -59.14 5.72
N LYS A 567 27.75 -59.59 4.97
CA LYS A 567 26.62 -60.51 5.30
C LYS A 567 25.26 -59.81 5.43
N GLU A 568 24.13 -60.36 4.96
CA GLU A 568 23.77 -61.60 4.26
C GLU A 568 22.37 -61.39 3.68
N THR A 569 22.08 -62.05 2.57
CA THR A 569 20.77 -62.20 1.92
C THR A 569 19.73 -62.86 2.84
N SER A 570 18.51 -62.33 2.88
CA SER A 570 17.31 -63.13 3.21
C SER A 570 16.16 -62.73 2.28
N ASP A 571 15.87 -63.61 1.32
CA ASP A 571 14.63 -63.66 0.56
C ASP A 571 13.42 -63.77 1.49
N HIS A 572 12.55 -62.76 1.45
CA HIS A 572 11.13 -62.93 1.80
C HIS A 572 10.29 -62.04 0.89
N GLN A 573 9.74 -62.64 -0.18
CA GLN A 573 8.43 -62.22 -0.67
C GLN A 573 7.37 -62.66 0.35
N PRO A 574 6.41 -61.78 0.67
CA PRO A 574 5.05 -62.21 0.39
C PRO A 574 4.13 -61.09 -0.12
N GLN A 575 3.36 -61.46 -1.16
CA GLN A 575 1.94 -61.19 -1.33
C GLN A 575 1.49 -59.74 -1.60
N GLN A 576 1.20 -59.51 -2.90
CA GLN A 576 0.24 -58.52 -3.38
C GLN A 576 -1.08 -58.62 -2.60
N SER A 577 -1.38 -57.58 -1.84
CA SER A 577 -2.73 -57.25 -1.39
C SER A 577 -3.19 -56.11 -2.29
N GLN A 578 -4.10 -56.40 -3.22
CA GLN A 578 -4.86 -55.36 -3.93
C GLN A 578 -5.81 -54.72 -2.91
N GLU A 579 -5.36 -53.69 -2.22
CA GLU A 579 -6.26 -52.67 -1.71
C GLU A 579 -6.60 -51.77 -2.90
N GLN A 580 -7.86 -51.84 -3.35
CA GLN A 580 -8.42 -50.89 -4.30
C GLN A 580 -8.38 -49.50 -3.65
N GLY A 581 -7.34 -48.73 -3.95
CA GLY A 581 -7.35 -47.29 -3.77
C GLY A 581 -8.46 -46.65 -4.63
N PRO A 582 -8.88 -45.41 -4.31
CA PRO A 582 -9.86 -44.70 -5.11
C PRO A 582 -9.44 -44.66 -6.58
N GLU A 583 -10.37 -44.92 -7.51
CA GLU A 583 -10.13 -44.75 -8.95
C GLU A 583 -9.92 -43.26 -9.23
N ILE A 584 -8.68 -42.87 -9.53
CA ILE A 584 -8.30 -41.50 -9.89
C ILE A 584 -8.50 -41.33 -11.41
N ARG A 585 -9.11 -40.22 -11.85
CA ARG A 585 -9.44 -39.96 -13.26
C ARG A 585 -9.02 -38.57 -13.70
N ALA A 586 -8.24 -38.50 -14.79
CA ALA A 586 -7.83 -37.25 -15.41
C ALA A 586 -9.04 -36.49 -16.03
N LEU A 587 -8.81 -35.25 -16.46
CA LEU A 587 -9.82 -34.34 -17.03
C LEU A 587 -10.52 -34.91 -18.28
N ASP A 588 -9.86 -35.78 -19.02
CA ASP A 588 -10.39 -36.50 -20.19
C ASP A 588 -11.17 -37.79 -19.82
N GLY A 589 -11.17 -38.15 -18.53
CA GLY A 589 -11.80 -39.36 -18.00
C GLY A 589 -10.92 -40.62 -18.05
N ALA A 590 -9.65 -40.52 -18.42
CA ALA A 590 -8.71 -41.65 -18.39
C ALA A 590 -8.47 -42.13 -16.95
N LEU A 591 -8.39 -43.45 -16.75
CA LEU A 591 -8.07 -44.04 -15.45
C LEU A 591 -6.56 -43.94 -15.20
N VAL A 592 -6.20 -43.35 -14.08
CA VAL A 592 -4.80 -43.07 -13.75
C VAL A 592 -4.38 -43.82 -12.48
N VAL A 593 -3.10 -44.21 -12.45
CA VAL A 593 -2.53 -45.10 -11.43
C VAL A 593 -2.34 -44.40 -10.09
N ASP A 594 -1.99 -43.11 -10.11
CA ASP A 594 -1.77 -42.25 -8.95
C ASP A 594 -2.10 -40.78 -9.26
N GLU A 595 -2.15 -39.94 -8.23
CA GLU A 595 -2.46 -38.50 -8.35
C GLU A 595 -1.40 -37.74 -9.17
N PHE A 596 -0.16 -38.22 -9.20
CA PHE A 596 0.95 -37.60 -9.95
C PHE A 596 0.79 -37.74 -11.45
N SER A 597 0.50 -38.96 -11.90
CA SER A 597 0.24 -39.23 -13.32
C SER A 597 -1.02 -38.49 -13.78
N GLU A 598 -1.97 -38.25 -12.88
CA GLU A 598 -3.18 -37.48 -13.15
C GLU A 598 -2.83 -36.00 -13.38
N ASP A 599 -1.98 -35.43 -12.53
CA ASP A 599 -1.52 -34.05 -12.66
C ASP A 599 -0.69 -33.81 -13.91
N ALA A 600 0.22 -34.72 -14.26
CA ALA A 600 1.01 -34.63 -15.48
C ALA A 600 0.11 -34.69 -16.73
N MET A 601 -0.84 -35.64 -16.78
CA MET A 601 -1.81 -35.71 -17.88
C MET A 601 -2.70 -34.47 -17.94
N ASN A 602 -3.16 -33.95 -16.80
CA ASN A 602 -3.99 -32.74 -16.76
C ASN A 602 -3.23 -31.50 -17.24
N TYR A 603 -1.93 -31.39 -16.93
CA TYR A 603 -1.07 -30.33 -17.41
C TYR A 603 -0.93 -30.37 -18.94
N GLU A 604 -0.62 -31.53 -19.52
CA GLU A 604 -0.53 -31.73 -20.97
C GLU A 604 -1.86 -31.41 -21.66
N ILE A 605 -2.99 -31.92 -21.15
CA ILE A 605 -4.34 -31.66 -21.68
C ILE A 605 -4.65 -30.15 -21.70
N LEU A 606 -4.29 -29.43 -20.63
CA LEU A 606 -4.54 -28.00 -20.53
C LEU A 606 -3.68 -27.19 -21.51
N LEU A 607 -2.42 -27.58 -21.72
CA LEU A 607 -1.56 -26.97 -22.74
C LEU A 607 -2.10 -27.23 -24.15
N GLU A 608 -2.46 -28.48 -24.48
CA GLU A 608 -3.05 -28.82 -25.77
C GLU A 608 -4.32 -28.01 -26.04
N LYS A 609 -5.19 -27.84 -25.03
CA LYS A 609 -6.38 -27.00 -25.17
C LYS A 609 -6.08 -25.52 -25.41
N LEU A 610 -4.99 -24.99 -24.86
CA LEU A 610 -4.57 -23.60 -25.12
C LEU A 610 -4.10 -23.46 -26.57
N ASP A 611 -3.36 -24.44 -27.08
CA ASP A 611 -2.88 -24.46 -28.47
C ASP A 611 -4.05 -24.61 -29.46
N ASP A 612 -4.99 -25.52 -29.19
CA ASP A 612 -6.24 -25.65 -29.96
C ASP A 612 -7.05 -24.34 -29.98
N LEU A 613 -7.06 -23.59 -28.87
CA LEU A 613 -7.72 -22.30 -28.80
C LEU A 613 -7.03 -21.27 -29.70
N LEU A 614 -5.70 -21.24 -29.75
CA LEU A 614 -4.94 -20.37 -30.66
C LEU A 614 -5.22 -20.69 -32.12
N GLU A 615 -5.19 -21.98 -32.49
CA GLU A 615 -5.54 -22.42 -33.84
C GLU A 615 -6.95 -21.97 -34.25
N ARG A 616 -7.91 -22.15 -33.34
CA ARG A 616 -9.31 -21.73 -33.56
C ARG A 616 -9.45 -20.22 -33.73
N LEU A 617 -8.66 -19.43 -33.00
CA LEU A 617 -8.64 -17.96 -33.10
C LEU A 617 -7.80 -17.44 -34.27
N ASN A 618 -7.13 -18.34 -35.01
CA ASN A 618 -6.22 -17.99 -36.10
C ASN A 618 -5.13 -17.02 -35.64
N LEU A 619 -4.62 -17.24 -34.43
CA LEU A 619 -3.45 -16.60 -33.85
C LEU A 619 -2.28 -17.57 -34.05
N GLU A 620 -1.15 -17.09 -34.58
CA GLU A 620 0.06 -17.92 -34.68
C GLU A 620 0.54 -18.23 -33.26
N ALA A 621 0.81 -19.52 -33.00
CA ALA A 621 1.25 -20.06 -31.72
C ALA A 621 2.75 -19.91 -31.52
#